data_AF-A0AAX3EAV9-F1
#
_entry.id   AF-A0AAX3EAV9-F1
#
_cell.length_a   1.000
_cell.length_b   1.000
_cell.length_c   1.000
_cell.angle_alpha   90.00
_cell.angle_beta   90.00
_cell.angle_gamma   90.00
#
_symmetry.space_group_name_H-M   'P 1'
#
loop_
_entity.id
_entity.type
_entity.pdbx_description
1 polymer ?
#
loop_
_entity_poly.entity_id
_entity_poly.type
_entity_poly.pdbx_seq_one_letter_code
_entity_poly.pdbx_strand_id
1 'polypeptide(L)'
;MDFEKILTRIVERGSDTIAEELLREIESEYGRVPLIFERMAERPEILISHLLYKGAVVETSQLEPKTIELISLAVGAALKCNHCVEYHMQSAMAKGATRAEILEVILIAGLLANSAVLADAYRVVNGAPCPSCDINGTGLDKTCSDK
;
A
#
# COMPACT_ATOMS: atom_id res chain seq x y z
N MET A 1 -16.68 -11.15 23.55
CA MET A 1 -15.82 -10.00 23.87
C MET A 1 -16.60 -8.74 23.58
N ASP A 2 -16.63 -7.78 24.50
CA ASP A 2 -17.39 -6.53 24.35
C ASP A 2 -16.62 -5.48 23.51
N PHE A 3 -15.94 -5.94 22.45
CA PHE A 3 -15.05 -5.12 21.63
C PHE A 3 -15.85 -4.10 20.81
N GLU A 4 -16.95 -4.53 20.21
CA GLU A 4 -17.87 -3.67 19.46
C GLU A 4 -18.39 -2.51 20.32
N LYS A 5 -18.80 -2.76 21.57
CA LYS A 5 -19.28 -1.68 22.46
C LYS A 5 -18.19 -0.71 22.90
N ILE A 6 -16.92 -1.14 22.92
CA ILE A 6 -15.79 -0.24 23.19
C ILE A 6 -15.54 0.64 21.96
N LEU A 7 -15.53 0.06 20.76
CA LEU A 7 -15.41 0.81 19.51
C LEU A 7 -16.53 1.83 19.36
N THR A 8 -17.80 1.44 19.55
CA THR A 8 -18.93 2.38 19.47
C THR A 8 -18.77 3.56 20.44
N ARG A 9 -18.28 3.33 21.67
CA ARG A 9 -18.04 4.41 22.63
C ARG A 9 -16.88 5.33 22.27
N ILE A 10 -15.86 4.82 21.59
CA ILE A 10 -14.74 5.66 21.08
C ILE A 10 -15.27 6.54 19.95
N VAL A 11 -16.11 5.98 19.09
CA VAL A 11 -16.74 6.67 17.95
C VAL A 11 -17.70 7.78 18.41
N GLU A 12 -18.62 7.46 19.33
CA GLU A 12 -19.61 8.40 19.88
C GLU A 12 -19.00 9.62 20.61
N ARG A 13 -17.70 9.56 20.93
CA ARG A 13 -16.99 10.64 21.63
C ARG A 13 -16.42 11.72 20.70
N GLY A 14 -16.60 11.61 19.38
CA GLY A 14 -16.28 12.69 18.43
C GLY A 14 -15.45 12.26 17.23
N SER A 15 -15.74 11.10 16.62
CA SER A 15 -15.04 10.67 15.40
C SER A 15 -15.10 11.72 14.28
N ASP A 16 -16.25 12.38 14.10
CA ASP A 16 -16.42 13.48 13.13
C ASP A 16 -15.42 14.62 13.38
N THR A 17 -15.37 15.15 14.61
CA THR A 17 -14.47 16.25 14.99
C THR A 17 -13.01 15.88 14.80
N ILE A 18 -12.62 14.67 15.22
CA ILE A 18 -11.24 14.20 15.07
C ILE A 18 -10.87 14.02 13.58
N ALA A 19 -11.78 13.51 12.76
CA ALA A 19 -11.53 13.40 11.32
C ALA A 19 -11.33 14.77 10.68
N GLU A 20 -12.12 15.78 11.04
CA GLU A 20 -11.93 17.15 10.57
C GLU A 20 -10.58 17.74 11.01
N GLU A 21 -10.17 17.52 12.25
CA GLU A 21 -8.87 17.97 12.76
C GLU A 21 -7.71 17.32 11.99
N LEU A 22 -7.77 16.00 11.80
CA LEU A 22 -6.78 15.25 11.02
C LEU A 22 -6.68 15.75 9.58
N LEU A 23 -7.81 16.06 8.93
CA LEU A 23 -7.79 16.62 7.58
C LEU A 23 -7.11 18.00 7.53
N ARG A 24 -7.35 18.87 8.54
CA ARG A 24 -6.69 20.18 8.63
C ARG A 24 -5.19 20.07 8.85
N GLU A 25 -4.76 19.11 9.68
CA GLU A 25 -3.34 18.84 9.89
C GLU A 25 -2.66 18.37 8.60
N ILE A 26 -3.28 17.43 7.88
CA ILE A 26 -2.80 16.95 6.58
C ILE A 26 -2.70 18.11 5.57
N GLU A 27 -3.72 18.97 5.49
CA GLU A 27 -3.68 20.14 4.60
C GLU A 27 -2.55 21.10 4.98
N SER A 28 -2.32 21.33 6.27
CA SER A 28 -1.22 22.19 6.75
C SER A 28 0.16 21.62 6.46
N GLU A 29 0.34 20.29 6.51
CA GLU A 29 1.63 19.64 6.26
C GLU A 29 1.93 19.51 4.76
N TYR A 30 0.93 19.12 3.96
CA TYR A 30 1.12 18.76 2.55
C TYR A 30 0.60 19.81 1.57
N GLY A 31 -0.01 20.89 2.05
CA GLY A 31 -0.60 21.97 1.26
C GLY A 31 -1.90 21.60 0.53
N ARG A 32 -2.34 20.35 0.63
CA ARG A 32 -3.61 19.82 0.13
C ARG A 32 -3.94 18.52 0.84
N VAL A 33 -5.23 18.18 0.88
CA VAL A 33 -5.68 16.86 1.32
C VAL A 33 -5.67 15.90 0.12
N PRO A 34 -4.98 14.74 0.18
CA PRO A 34 -5.14 13.69 -0.81
C PRO A 34 -6.58 13.17 -0.87
N LEU A 35 -7.10 12.96 -2.09
CA LEU A 35 -8.47 12.50 -2.32
C LEU A 35 -8.83 11.23 -1.52
N ILE A 36 -7.87 10.32 -1.31
CA ILE A 36 -8.11 9.11 -0.50
C ILE A 36 -8.54 9.46 0.92
N PHE A 37 -7.93 10.47 1.55
CA PHE A 37 -8.28 10.89 2.90
C PHE A 37 -9.58 11.68 2.93
N GLU A 38 -9.86 12.50 1.92
CA GLU A 38 -11.18 13.15 1.78
C GLU A 38 -12.31 12.12 1.71
N ARG A 39 -12.16 11.08 0.88
CA ARG A 39 -13.16 10.01 0.75
C ARG A 39 -13.24 9.13 1.99
N MET A 40 -12.12 8.89 2.68
CA MET A 40 -12.14 8.20 3.96
C MET A 40 -12.83 9.04 5.04
N ALA A 41 -12.73 10.37 5.02
CA ALA A 41 -13.36 11.25 5.98
C ALA A 41 -14.90 11.22 5.92
N GLU A 42 -15.49 10.85 4.78
CA GLU A 42 -16.94 10.55 4.68
C GLU A 42 -17.36 9.38 5.60
N ARG A 43 -16.40 8.59 6.09
CA ARG A 43 -16.53 7.56 7.14
C ARG A 43 -15.42 7.75 8.18
N PRO A 44 -15.58 8.68 9.13
CA PRO A 44 -14.53 9.12 10.06
C PRO A 44 -13.74 7.99 10.73
N GLU A 45 -14.41 6.89 11.08
CA GLU A 45 -13.80 5.73 11.72
C GLU A 45 -12.75 5.05 10.81
N ILE A 46 -13.00 5.04 9.51
CA ILE A 46 -12.07 4.51 8.50
C ILE A 46 -10.85 5.43 8.37
N LEU A 47 -11.05 6.75 8.31
CA LEU A 47 -9.93 7.69 8.26
C LEU A 47 -9.06 7.57 9.52
N ILE A 48 -9.67 7.64 10.71
CA ILE A 48 -8.97 7.60 11.98
C ILE A 48 -8.21 6.29 12.13
N SER A 49 -8.86 5.15 11.90
CA SER A 49 -8.20 3.85 12.00
C SER A 49 -7.06 3.70 10.99
N HIS A 50 -7.24 4.19 9.76
CA HIS A 50 -6.20 4.18 8.74
C HIS A 50 -4.98 5.03 9.15
N LEU A 51 -5.20 6.26 9.62
CA LEU A 51 -4.13 7.17 10.02
C LEU A 51 -3.43 6.70 11.30
N LEU A 52 -4.16 6.13 12.26
CA LEU A 52 -3.58 5.48 13.44
C LEU A 52 -2.67 4.32 13.05
N TYR A 53 -3.14 3.43 12.17
CA TYR A 53 -2.33 2.32 11.68
C TYR A 53 -1.10 2.81 10.91
N LYS A 54 -1.27 3.76 9.98
CA LYS A 54 -0.18 4.39 9.22
C LYS A 54 0.85 5.00 10.16
N GLY A 55 0.41 5.79 11.14
CA GLY A 55 1.28 6.43 12.14
C GLY A 55 2.05 5.39 12.94
N ALA A 56 1.38 4.39 13.49
CA ALA A 56 2.02 3.32 14.24
C ALA A 56 3.08 2.56 13.42
N VAL A 57 2.80 2.24 12.15
CA VAL A 57 3.77 1.57 11.26
C VAL A 57 5.03 2.43 11.05
N VAL A 58 4.87 3.74 10.85
CA VAL A 58 6.00 4.65 10.63
C VAL A 58 6.77 4.92 11.93
N GLU A 59 6.08 5.18 13.04
CA GLU A 59 6.70 5.53 14.33
C GLU A 59 7.43 4.36 14.99
N THR A 60 6.94 3.12 14.80
CA THR A 60 7.60 1.92 15.36
C THR A 60 8.73 1.39 14.47
N SER A 61 8.86 1.93 13.26
CA SER A 61 9.90 1.53 12.32
C SER A 61 11.30 1.82 12.86
N GLN A 62 12.21 0.86 12.70
CA GLN A 62 13.64 1.05 12.98
C GLN A 62 14.41 1.60 11.78
N LEU A 63 13.71 1.90 10.68
CA LEU A 63 14.30 2.42 9.45
C LEU A 63 14.25 3.94 9.45
N GLU A 64 15.32 4.56 8.93
CA GLU A 64 15.36 6.00 8.69
C GLU A 64 14.22 6.46 7.77
N PRO A 65 13.66 7.67 7.96
CA PRO A 65 12.55 8.19 7.15
C PRO A 65 12.82 8.13 5.64
N LYS A 66 14.06 8.42 5.20
CA LYS A 66 14.46 8.31 3.80
C LYS A 66 14.24 6.89 3.26
N THR A 67 14.64 5.89 4.04
CA THR A 67 14.51 4.47 3.67
C THR A 67 13.05 4.05 3.57
N ILE A 68 12.21 4.51 4.50
CA ILE A 68 10.76 4.24 4.47
C ILE A 68 10.15 4.76 3.15
N GLU A 69 10.49 5.99 2.75
CA GLU A 69 9.97 6.55 1.49
C GLU A 69 10.52 5.86 0.24
N LEU A 70 11.80 5.47 0.22
CA LEU A 70 12.36 4.71 -0.89
C LEU A 70 11.68 3.34 -1.04
N ILE A 71 11.39 2.65 0.06
CA ILE A 71 10.59 1.40 0.03
C ILE A 71 9.18 1.68 -0.49
N SER A 72 8.55 2.76 0.00
CA SER A 72 7.18 3.13 -0.40
C SER A 72 7.10 3.49 -1.88
N LEU A 73 8.11 4.17 -2.42
CA LEU A 73 8.28 4.43 -3.84
C LEU A 73 8.41 3.13 -4.64
N ALA A 74 9.24 2.18 -4.18
CA ALA A 74 9.41 0.88 -4.83
C ALA A 74 8.07 0.13 -4.93
N VAL A 75 7.32 0.09 -3.83
CA VAL A 75 6.00 -0.55 -3.76
C VAL A 75 5.00 0.16 -4.66
N GLY A 76 4.95 1.50 -4.63
CA GLY A 76 4.09 2.29 -5.51
C GLY A 76 4.36 2.03 -6.99
N ALA A 77 5.64 1.91 -7.38
CA ALA A 77 6.05 1.59 -8.74
C ALA A 77 5.65 0.17 -9.15
N ALA A 78 5.90 -0.83 -8.28
CA ALA A 78 5.53 -2.22 -8.54
C ALA A 78 4.01 -2.43 -8.66
N LEU A 79 3.23 -1.68 -7.88
CA LEU A 79 1.76 -1.66 -7.93
C LEU A 79 1.18 -0.79 -9.06
N LYS A 80 2.04 -0.12 -9.85
CA LYS A 80 1.64 0.79 -10.94
C LYS A 80 0.75 1.96 -10.46
N CYS A 81 0.99 2.44 -9.24
CA CYS A 81 0.27 3.57 -8.66
C CYS A 81 1.01 4.89 -8.97
N ASN A 82 0.64 5.57 -10.05
CA ASN A 82 1.31 6.82 -10.46
C ASN A 82 1.32 7.89 -9.36
N HIS A 83 0.20 8.04 -8.64
CA HIS A 83 0.11 9.00 -7.54
C HIS A 83 1.05 8.65 -6.38
N CYS A 84 1.13 7.37 -6.02
CA CYS A 84 2.03 6.89 -4.97
C CYS A 84 3.49 7.13 -5.37
N VAL A 85 3.83 6.84 -6.63
CA VAL A 85 5.19 7.07 -7.17
C VAL A 85 5.56 8.54 -7.06
N GLU A 86 4.70 9.45 -7.52
CA GLU A 86 4.95 10.89 -7.47
C GLU A 86 5.15 11.38 -6.03
N TYR A 87 4.22 11.01 -5.14
CA TYR A 87 4.23 11.44 -3.74
C TYR A 87 5.47 10.92 -2.99
N HIS A 88 5.72 9.62 -3.03
CA HIS A 88 6.83 9.02 -2.29
C HIS A 88 8.20 9.39 -2.88
N MET A 89 8.28 9.67 -4.19
CA MET A 89 9.50 10.24 -4.79
C MET A 89 9.80 11.63 -4.21
N GLN A 90 8.80 12.53 -4.18
CA GLN A 90 8.99 13.88 -3.62
C GLN A 90 9.34 13.83 -2.13
N SER A 91 8.64 12.99 -1.37
CA SER A 91 8.88 12.78 0.06
C SER A 91 10.29 12.22 0.32
N ALA A 92 10.74 11.23 -0.46
CA ALA A 92 12.09 10.69 -0.37
C ALA A 92 13.15 11.77 -0.65
N MET A 93 12.96 12.59 -1.69
CA MET A 93 13.87 13.69 -2.03
C MET A 93 13.93 14.74 -0.93
N ALA A 94 12.78 15.10 -0.33
CA ALA A 94 12.72 16.00 0.82
C ALA A 94 13.49 15.45 2.04
N LYS A 95 13.57 14.13 2.18
CA LYS A 95 14.35 13.41 3.20
C LYS A 95 15.79 13.10 2.78
N GLY A 96 16.28 13.73 1.70
CA GLY A 96 17.68 13.66 1.29
C GLY A 96 18.00 12.51 0.33
N ALA A 97 17.01 11.87 -0.29
CA ALA A 97 17.27 10.92 -1.36
C ALA A 97 17.81 11.61 -2.61
N THR A 98 18.85 11.02 -3.19
CA THR A 98 19.47 11.47 -4.43
C THR A 98 18.71 10.94 -5.64
N ARG A 99 18.84 11.63 -6.78
CA ARG A 99 18.32 11.12 -8.06
C ARG A 99 18.83 9.73 -8.41
N ALA A 100 20.07 9.41 -8.03
CA ALA A 100 20.66 8.09 -8.24
C ALA A 100 19.92 7.00 -7.44
N GLU A 101 19.66 7.25 -6.15
CA GLU A 101 18.87 6.33 -5.31
C GLU A 101 17.45 6.13 -5.86
N ILE A 102 16.79 7.19 -6.32
CA ILE A 102 15.45 7.09 -6.92
C ILE A 102 15.45 6.20 -8.16
N LEU A 103 16.41 6.39 -9.07
CA LEU A 103 16.52 5.57 -10.27
C LEU A 103 16.84 4.11 -9.93
N GLU A 104 17.73 3.86 -8.97
CA GLU A 104 18.07 2.51 -8.52
C GLU A 104 16.86 1.78 -7.94
N VAL A 105 16.07 2.45 -7.10
CA VAL A 105 14.85 1.89 -6.53
C VAL A 105 13.83 1.50 -7.61
N ILE A 106 13.67 2.32 -8.65
CA ILE A 106 12.76 2.01 -9.76
C ILE A 106 13.24 0.78 -10.54
N LEU A 107 14.55 0.65 -10.78
CA LEU A 107 15.13 -0.51 -11.45
C LEU A 107 14.92 -1.80 -10.63
N ILE A 108 15.16 -1.74 -9.32
CA ILE A 108 14.94 -2.86 -8.39
C ILE A 108 13.46 -3.27 -8.37
N ALA A 109 12.54 -2.31 -8.29
CA ALA A 109 11.11 -2.57 -8.33
C ALA A 109 10.69 -3.24 -9.65
N GLY A 110 11.22 -2.76 -10.78
CA GLY A 110 10.98 -3.34 -12.10
C GLY A 110 11.52 -4.78 -12.24
N LEU A 111 12.71 -5.04 -11.71
CA LEU A 111 13.31 -6.38 -11.69
C LEU A 111 12.41 -7.39 -10.96
N LEU A 112 11.93 -7.05 -9.75
CA LEU A 112 11.07 -7.93 -8.98
C LEU A 112 9.69 -8.09 -9.60
N ALA A 113 9.09 -7.01 -10.13
CA ALA A 113 7.82 -7.09 -10.84
C ALA A 113 7.91 -8.00 -12.07
N ASN A 114 8.98 -7.91 -12.86
CA ASN A 114 9.23 -8.82 -13.97
C ASN A 114 9.42 -10.27 -13.52
N SER A 115 10.23 -10.47 -12.48
CA SER A 115 10.50 -11.79 -11.92
C SER A 115 9.23 -12.47 -11.41
N ALA A 116 8.33 -11.71 -10.78
CA ALA A 116 7.03 -12.21 -10.32
C ALA A 116 6.18 -12.72 -11.48
N VAL A 117 6.12 -11.98 -12.60
CA VAL A 117 5.41 -12.42 -13.82
C VAL A 117 5.96 -13.72 -14.35
N LEU A 118 7.29 -13.83 -14.51
CA LEU A 118 7.93 -15.03 -15.02
C LEU A 118 7.71 -16.22 -14.09
N ALA A 119 7.91 -16.02 -12.78
CA ALA A 119 7.78 -17.08 -11.79
C ALA A 119 6.33 -17.59 -11.69
N ASP A 120 5.34 -16.72 -11.73
CA ASP A 120 3.93 -17.10 -11.68
C ASP A 120 3.49 -17.80 -12.99
N ALA A 121 3.73 -17.16 -14.13
CA ALA A 121 3.32 -17.70 -15.43
C ALA A 121 3.97 -19.06 -15.75
N TYR A 122 5.27 -19.23 -15.46
CA TYR A 122 5.92 -20.52 -15.69
C TYR A 122 5.40 -21.64 -14.78
N ARG A 123 4.93 -21.35 -13.56
CA ARG A 123 4.27 -22.36 -12.73
C ARG A 123 2.96 -22.82 -13.35
N VAL A 124 2.17 -21.90 -13.88
CA VAL A 124 0.92 -22.21 -14.59
C VAL A 124 1.20 -23.10 -15.80
N VAL A 125 2.18 -22.73 -16.64
CA VAL A 125 2.56 -23.51 -17.84
C VAL A 125 3.15 -24.87 -17.49
N ASN A 126 3.98 -24.95 -16.44
CA ASN A 126 4.58 -26.21 -15.98
C ASN A 126 3.60 -27.14 -15.26
N GLY A 127 2.31 -26.79 -15.20
CA GLY A 127 1.29 -27.63 -14.57
C GLY A 127 1.46 -27.74 -13.05
N ALA A 128 2.08 -26.75 -12.40
CA ALA A 128 1.98 -26.66 -10.95
C ALA A 128 0.47 -26.61 -10.61
N PRO A 129 0.00 -27.41 -9.62
CA PRO A 129 -1.41 -27.45 -9.25
C PRO A 129 -1.85 -26.02 -8.96
N CYS A 130 -2.66 -25.50 -9.87
CA CYS A 130 -3.21 -24.16 -9.81
C CYS A 130 -4.19 -24.17 -8.63
N PRO A 131 -3.90 -23.45 -7.53
CA PRO A 131 -4.76 -23.50 -6.34
C PRO A 131 -6.19 -23.05 -6.64
N SER A 132 -6.36 -22.19 -7.65
CA SER A 132 -7.66 -21.75 -8.15
C SER A 132 -8.36 -22.75 -9.08
N CYS A 133 -7.63 -23.70 -9.66
CA CYS A 133 -8.16 -24.72 -10.56
C CYS A 133 -8.76 -25.91 -9.78
N ASP A 134 -8.39 -26.05 -8.50
CA ASP A 134 -9.03 -26.97 -7.55
C ASP A 134 -10.37 -26.44 -7.00
N ILE A 135 -10.70 -25.15 -7.16
CA ILE A 135 -11.87 -24.54 -6.49
C ILE A 135 -13.15 -24.46 -7.33
N ASN A 136 -13.20 -24.98 -8.57
CA ASN A 136 -14.42 -25.41 -9.30
C ASN A 136 -14.18 -25.54 -10.82
N GLY A 137 -13.74 -26.72 -11.27
CA GLY A 137 -14.37 -27.33 -12.44
C GLY A 137 -13.94 -26.90 -13.85
N THR A 138 -12.70 -26.47 -14.09
CA THR A 138 -12.11 -26.67 -15.43
C THR A 138 -11.08 -27.79 -15.35
N GLY A 139 -11.59 -29.02 -15.25
CA GLY A 139 -10.81 -30.23 -15.44
C GLY A 139 -10.24 -30.24 -16.85
N LEU A 140 -9.03 -29.72 -16.99
CA LEU A 140 -8.17 -30.03 -18.11
C LEU A 140 -7.03 -30.84 -17.49
N ASP A 141 -7.13 -32.17 -17.59
CA ASP A 141 -6.03 -33.13 -17.40
C ASP A 141 -4.93 -32.94 -18.47
N LYS A 142 -4.65 -31.68 -18.82
CA LYS A 142 -3.70 -31.24 -19.84
C LYS A 142 -2.98 -30.02 -19.31
N THR A 143 -1.75 -30.23 -18.89
CA THR A 143 -0.74 -29.20 -18.68
C THR A 143 -0.19 -28.76 -20.04
N CYS A 144 0.43 -27.57 -20.13
CA CYS A 144 1.14 -27.18 -21.35
C CYS A 144 2.38 -28.07 -21.65
N SER A 145 2.70 -29.02 -20.78
CA SER A 145 3.74 -30.03 -20.98
C SER A 145 3.22 -31.29 -21.69
N ASP A 146 1.90 -31.44 -21.81
CA ASP A 146 1.27 -32.54 -22.54
C ASP A 146 1.31 -32.20 -24.04
N LYS A 147 2.20 -32.87 -24.77
CA LYS A 147 2.39 -32.71 -26.22
C LYS A 147 1.15 -33.10 -27.03
#